data_AF-A0A356ITD0-F1
#
_entry.id   AF-A0A356ITD0-F1
#
_cell.length_a   1.000
_cell.length_b   1.000
_cell.length_c   1.000
_cell.angle_alpha   90.00
_cell.angle_beta   90.00
_cell.angle_gamma   90.00
#
_symmetry.space_group_name_H-M   'P 1'
#
loop_
_entity.id
_entity.type
_entity.pdbx_description
1 polymer ?
#
loop_
_entity_poly.entity_id
_entity_poly.type
_entity_poly.pdbx_seq_one_letter_code
_entity_poly.pdbx_strand_id
1 'polypeptide(L)'
;LAKKLKKGKGFDLEDLLEQFQQMKKLGGMAGMLDKLPGMGGMAQMAQQGGVADKELSRMEAIIYSMTPHERRFPDVINGSRKKRIAAGSGTQIPDINRVLKQHKQMQKMMKKMSGKGGMKNMMRGMKGMMGGGGFPGGGGGMPPFKM
;
A
#
# COMPACT_ATOMS: atom_id res chain seq x y z
N LEU A 1 -4.08 8.45 -3.99
CA LEU A 1 -2.67 8.23 -4.41
C LEU A 1 -2.10 9.23 -5.44
N ALA A 2 -2.65 9.38 -6.66
CA ALA A 2 -1.97 10.10 -7.75
C ALA A 2 -1.81 11.64 -7.61
N LYS A 3 -2.60 12.32 -6.75
CA LYS A 3 -2.61 13.79 -6.66
C LYS A 3 -1.70 14.39 -5.58
N LYS A 4 -1.08 13.58 -4.70
CA LYS A 4 -0.31 14.07 -3.53
C LYS A 4 1.14 13.60 -3.45
N LEU A 5 1.69 13.03 -4.51
CA LEU A 5 3.14 13.07 -4.74
C LEU A 5 3.58 14.50 -5.11
N LYS A 6 3.25 15.49 -4.24
CA LYS A 6 3.81 16.83 -4.34
C LYS A 6 5.30 16.68 -4.05
N LYS A 7 6.12 16.80 -5.11
CA LYS A 7 7.59 16.82 -5.06
C LYS A 7 8.09 17.40 -3.73
N GLY A 8 8.76 16.58 -2.92
CA GLY A 8 9.60 17.03 -1.80
C GLY A 8 9.02 16.86 -0.39
N LYS A 9 7.70 16.80 -0.18
CA LYS A 9 7.14 16.45 1.14
C LYS A 9 7.04 14.93 1.23
N GLY A 10 7.84 14.32 2.11
CA GLY A 10 7.81 12.87 2.31
C GLY A 10 6.43 12.39 2.77
N PHE A 11 6.07 11.16 2.43
CA PHE A 11 4.82 10.53 2.86
C PHE A 11 4.75 10.46 4.39
N ASP A 12 3.79 11.14 5.00
CA ASP A 12 3.61 11.23 6.46
C ASP A 12 2.38 10.43 6.96
N LEU A 13 2.03 10.54 8.25
CA LEU A 13 0.88 9.82 8.80
C LEU A 13 -0.46 10.46 8.45
N GLU A 14 -0.49 11.74 8.05
CA GLU A 14 -1.72 12.37 7.55
C GLU A 14 -2.06 11.83 6.16
N ASP A 15 -1.06 11.67 5.30
CA ASP A 15 -1.23 11.02 4.00
C ASP A 15 -1.75 9.59 4.14
N LEU A 16 -1.23 8.85 5.14
CA LEU A 16 -1.68 7.50 5.44
C LEU A 16 -3.15 7.48 5.89
N LEU A 17 -3.53 8.39 6.80
CA LEU A 17 -4.90 8.52 7.27
C LEU A 17 -5.87 8.81 6.10
N GLU A 18 -5.48 9.70 5.19
CA GLU A 18 -6.27 9.97 3.99
C GLU A 18 -6.43 8.73 3.10
N GLN A 19 -5.42 7.88 3.00
CA GLN A 19 -5.55 6.63 2.23
C GLN A 19 -6.52 5.65 2.92
N PHE A 20 -6.49 5.54 4.26
CA PHE A 20 -7.45 4.71 5.00
C PHE A 20 -8.89 5.18 4.78
N GLN A 21 -9.13 6.49 4.87
CA GLN A 21 -10.46 7.05 4.61
C GLN A 21 -10.91 6.83 3.16
N GLN A 22 -10.01 6.93 2.19
CA GLN A 22 -10.32 6.65 0.79
C GLN A 22 -10.71 5.19 0.59
N MET A 23 -10.00 4.24 1.20
CA MET A 23 -10.36 2.82 1.14
C MET A 23 -11.71 2.55 1.80
N LYS A 24 -11.97 3.15 2.96
CA LYS A 24 -13.26 3.02 3.66
C LYS A 24 -14.43 3.53 2.81
N LYS A 25 -14.27 4.68 2.14
CA LYS A 25 -15.27 5.24 1.20
C LYS A 25 -15.54 4.36 -0.02
N LEU A 26 -14.56 3.55 -0.43
CA LEU A 26 -14.70 2.63 -1.56
C LEU A 26 -15.36 1.30 -1.17
N GLY A 27 -15.75 1.11 0.09
CA GLY A 27 -16.33 -0.14 0.60
C GLY A 27 -15.30 -1.07 1.26
N GLY A 28 -14.22 -0.50 1.80
CA GLY A 28 -13.15 -1.28 2.45
C GLY A 28 -12.33 -2.08 1.44
N MET A 29 -11.63 -3.11 1.91
CA MET A 29 -10.84 -4.00 1.02
C MET A 29 -11.75 -4.78 0.07
N ALA A 30 -12.95 -5.11 0.52
CA ALA A 30 -14.01 -5.73 -0.24
C ALA A 30 -14.45 -4.90 -1.47
N GLY A 31 -14.86 -3.65 -1.26
CA GLY A 31 -15.34 -2.80 -2.34
C GLY A 31 -14.27 -2.41 -3.35
N MET A 32 -12.98 -2.55 -3.00
CA MET A 32 -11.89 -2.45 -3.97
C MET A 32 -11.72 -3.73 -4.81
N LEU A 33 -11.89 -4.91 -4.22
CA LEU A 33 -11.86 -6.19 -4.91
C LEU A 33 -13.08 -6.38 -5.83
N ASP A 34 -14.25 -5.89 -5.42
CA ASP A 34 -15.48 -5.89 -6.24
C ASP A 34 -15.34 -5.07 -7.53
N LYS A 35 -14.46 -4.08 -7.53
CA LYS A 35 -14.20 -3.20 -8.68
C LYS A 35 -13.11 -3.72 -9.62
N LEU A 36 -12.45 -4.83 -9.29
CA LEU A 36 -11.46 -5.47 -10.16
C LEU A 36 -12.13 -6.56 -11.01
N PRO A 37 -12.04 -6.48 -12.36
CA PRO A 37 -12.66 -7.47 -13.23
C PRO A 37 -12.05 -8.86 -12.97
N GLY A 38 -12.90 -9.85 -12.68
CA GLY A 38 -12.50 -11.24 -12.47
C GLY A 38 -12.25 -11.67 -11.00
N MET A 39 -12.48 -10.81 -10.00
CA MET A 39 -12.22 -11.13 -8.57
C MET A 39 -13.44 -11.08 -7.63
N GLY A 40 -14.67 -11.01 -8.15
CA GLY A 40 -15.89 -10.84 -7.33
C GLY A 40 -16.13 -11.91 -6.25
N GLY A 41 -15.71 -13.16 -6.46
CA GLY A 41 -15.86 -14.22 -5.46
C GLY A 41 -14.95 -14.05 -4.24
N MET A 42 -13.77 -13.43 -4.41
CA MET A 42 -12.83 -13.16 -3.31
C MET A 42 -13.23 -11.91 -2.52
N ALA A 43 -13.89 -10.96 -3.19
CA ALA A 43 -14.44 -9.77 -2.57
C ALA A 43 -15.54 -10.10 -1.55
N GLN A 44 -16.44 -11.04 -1.87
CA GLN A 44 -17.46 -11.54 -0.92
C GLN A 44 -16.85 -12.20 0.32
N MET A 45 -15.75 -12.94 0.17
CA MET A 45 -15.04 -13.55 1.30
C MET A 45 -14.36 -12.47 2.17
N ALA A 46 -13.86 -11.39 1.56
CA ALA A 46 -13.31 -10.23 2.28
C ALA A 46 -14.40 -9.39 2.99
N GLN A 47 -15.62 -9.29 2.43
CA GLN A 47 -16.77 -8.64 3.06
C GLN A 47 -17.22 -9.36 4.33
N GLN A 48 -17.30 -10.70 4.30
CA GLN A 48 -17.76 -11.50 5.44
C GLN A 48 -16.81 -11.44 6.63
N GLY A 49 -15.54 -11.12 6.40
CA GLY A 49 -14.54 -11.01 7.44
C GLY A 49 -14.77 -9.83 8.38
N GLY A 50 -15.08 -8.62 7.89
CA GLY A 50 -15.21 -7.37 8.68
C GLY A 50 -13.98 -6.99 9.56
N VAL A 51 -13.02 -7.89 9.73
CA VAL A 51 -11.81 -7.76 10.56
C VAL A 51 -10.91 -6.67 9.99
N ALA A 52 -10.80 -6.60 8.65
CA ALA A 52 -10.01 -5.58 7.99
C ALA A 52 -10.54 -4.16 8.30
N ASP A 53 -11.86 -3.96 8.27
CA ASP A 53 -12.46 -2.63 8.52
C ASP A 53 -12.37 -2.22 10.00
N LYS A 54 -12.48 -3.18 10.92
CA LYS A 54 -12.27 -2.96 12.35
C LYS A 54 -10.81 -2.59 12.65
N GLU A 55 -9.86 -3.29 12.04
CA GLU A 55 -8.42 -2.98 12.16
C GLU A 55 -8.11 -1.61 11.57
N LEU A 56 -8.65 -1.25 10.40
CA LEU A 56 -8.50 0.07 9.81
C LEU A 56 -9.04 1.16 10.74
N SER A 57 -10.22 0.97 11.33
CA SER A 57 -10.81 1.92 12.26
C SER A 57 -9.96 2.08 13.54
N ARG A 58 -9.34 1.00 14.03
CA ARG A 58 -8.37 1.07 15.16
C ARG A 58 -7.13 1.88 14.78
N MET A 59 -6.59 1.67 13.58
CA MET A 59 -5.44 2.43 13.08
C MET A 59 -5.77 3.92 12.92
N GLU A 60 -6.97 4.25 12.43
CA GLU A 60 -7.47 5.63 12.37
C GLU A 60 -7.50 6.27 13.78
N ALA A 61 -8.07 5.57 14.77
CA ALA A 61 -8.13 6.06 16.15
C ALA A 61 -6.75 6.34 16.75
N ILE A 62 -5.76 5.48 16.46
CA ILE A 62 -4.36 5.68 16.85
C ILE A 62 -3.78 6.96 16.24
N ILE A 63 -3.98 7.19 14.94
CA ILE A 63 -3.45 8.38 14.26
C ILE A 63 -4.15 9.65 14.76
N TYR A 64 -5.47 9.59 15.01
CA TYR A 64 -6.21 10.71 15.58
C TYR A 64 -5.74 11.11 16.99
N SER A 65 -5.24 10.15 17.76
CA SER A 65 -4.69 10.39 19.10
C SER A 65 -3.27 10.98 19.12
N MET A 66 -2.67 11.17 17.93
CA MET A 66 -1.41 11.89 17.75
C MET A 66 -1.64 13.39 17.57
N THR A 67 -0.65 14.19 17.95
CA THR A 67 -0.60 15.62 17.68
C THR A 67 -0.21 15.88 16.20
N PRO A 68 -0.56 17.05 15.62
CA PRO A 68 -0.16 17.39 14.25
C PRO A 68 1.35 17.37 14.01
N HIS A 69 2.15 17.63 15.04
CA HIS A 69 3.60 17.52 14.94
C HIS A 69 4.05 16.05 14.80
N GLU A 70 3.50 15.16 15.61
CA GLU A 70 3.82 13.72 15.56
C GLU A 70 3.35 13.06 14.25
N ARG A 71 2.22 13.52 13.69
CA ARG A 71 1.73 13.01 12.39
C ARG A 71 2.66 13.36 11.23
N ARG A 72 3.19 14.59 11.23
CA ARG A 72 4.14 15.08 10.22
C ARG A 72 5.55 14.54 10.42
N PHE A 73 5.93 14.26 11.68
CA PHE A 73 7.26 13.76 12.04
C PHE A 73 7.16 12.50 12.92
N PRO A 74 6.87 11.32 12.33
CA PRO A 74 6.65 10.09 13.09
C PRO A 74 7.87 9.63 13.92
N ASP A 75 9.08 10.04 13.53
CA ASP A 75 10.33 9.69 14.22
C ASP A 75 10.42 10.28 15.64
N VAL A 76 9.62 11.30 15.97
CA VAL A 76 9.61 11.89 17.32
C VAL A 76 8.81 11.07 18.34
N ILE A 77 8.11 10.02 17.89
CA ILE A 77 7.22 9.19 18.72
C ILE A 77 8.05 8.22 19.58
N ASN A 78 8.43 8.70 20.76
CA ASN A 78 9.14 7.96 21.79
C ASN A 78 8.18 7.20 22.74
N GLY A 79 8.73 6.48 23.74
CA GLY A 79 7.94 5.67 24.68
C GLY A 79 6.88 6.45 25.47
N SER A 80 7.20 7.68 25.91
CA SER A 80 6.25 8.54 26.62
C SER A 80 5.06 8.93 25.73
N ARG A 81 5.34 9.33 24.48
CA ARG A 81 4.30 9.65 23.49
C ARG A 81 3.45 8.42 23.16
N LYS A 82 4.05 7.23 23.03
CA LYS A 82 3.32 5.98 22.79
C LYS A 82 2.33 5.67 23.92
N LYS A 83 2.71 5.87 25.18
CA LYS A 83 1.79 5.68 26.33
C LYS A 83 0.59 6.64 26.25
N ARG A 84 0.83 7.91 25.94
CA ARG A 84 -0.24 8.91 25.78
C ARG A 84 -1.18 8.56 24.61
N ILE A 85 -0.62 8.20 23.46
CA ILE A 85 -1.39 7.81 22.28
C ILE A 85 -2.24 6.58 22.60
N ALA A 86 -1.66 5.54 23.22
CA ALA A 86 -2.34 4.32 23.61
C ALA A 86 -3.56 4.59 24.50
N ALA A 87 -3.39 5.43 25.51
CA ALA A 87 -4.48 5.85 26.39
C ALA A 87 -5.57 6.64 25.63
N GLY A 88 -5.18 7.53 24.71
CA GLY A 88 -6.11 8.33 23.91
C GLY A 88 -6.90 7.52 22.86
N SER A 89 -6.30 6.47 22.30
CA SER A 89 -6.93 5.64 21.28
C SER A 89 -7.61 4.38 21.83
N GLY A 90 -7.46 4.07 23.11
CA GLY A 90 -7.93 2.81 23.70
C GLY A 90 -7.20 1.58 23.15
N THR A 91 -5.92 1.73 22.78
CA THR A 91 -5.12 0.66 22.17
C THR A 91 -3.84 0.41 22.97
N GLN A 92 -3.03 -0.56 22.55
CA GLN A 92 -1.78 -0.88 23.22
C GLN A 92 -0.56 -0.33 22.46
N ILE A 93 0.60 -0.27 23.12
CA ILE A 93 1.88 0.15 22.51
C ILE A 93 2.25 -0.70 21.28
N PRO A 94 2.04 -2.04 21.27
CA PRO A 94 2.27 -2.85 20.07
C PRO A 94 1.45 -2.44 18.85
N ASP A 95 0.21 -1.99 19.05
CA ASP A 95 -0.65 -1.51 17.96
C ASP A 95 -0.07 -0.25 17.32
N ILE A 96 0.44 0.66 18.15
CA ILE A 96 1.12 1.87 17.68
C ILE A 96 2.37 1.51 16.89
N ASN A 97 3.18 0.56 17.37
CA ASN A 97 4.37 0.10 16.65
C ASN A 97 4.00 -0.51 15.28
N ARG A 98 2.87 -1.20 15.18
CA ARG A 98 2.35 -1.75 13.93
C ARG A 98 2.03 -0.63 12.94
N VAL A 99 1.31 0.41 13.38
CA VAL A 99 0.99 1.59 12.55
C VAL A 99 2.27 2.28 12.05
N LEU A 100 3.24 2.53 12.94
CA LEU A 100 4.51 3.16 12.57
C LEU A 100 5.31 2.31 11.58
N LYS A 101 5.29 0.98 11.72
CA LYS A 101 5.94 0.06 10.80
C LYS A 101 5.29 0.09 9.41
N GLN A 102 3.95 0.07 9.35
CA GLN A 102 3.19 0.15 8.10
C GLN A 102 3.45 1.48 7.39
N HIS A 103 3.42 2.60 8.12
CA HIS A 103 3.79 3.91 7.58
C HIS A 103 5.19 3.90 6.98
N LYS A 104 6.20 3.40 7.70
CA LYS A 104 7.58 3.33 7.20
C LYS A 104 7.73 2.47 5.95
N GLN A 105 6.96 1.38 5.85
CA GLN A 105 6.93 0.54 4.63
C GLN A 105 6.34 1.29 3.44
N MET A 106 5.21 1.96 3.63
CA MET A 106 4.56 2.77 2.58
C MET A 106 5.43 3.96 2.19
N GLN A 107 6.04 4.65 3.15
CA GLN A 107 6.97 5.74 2.88
C GLN A 107 8.17 5.28 2.03
N LYS A 108 8.73 4.10 2.33
CA LYS A 108 9.79 3.49 1.50
C LYS A 108 9.31 3.20 0.08
N MET A 109 8.11 2.66 -0.07
CA MET A 109 7.53 2.36 -1.38
C MET A 109 7.27 3.66 -2.18
N MET A 110 6.66 4.66 -1.56
CA MET A 110 6.40 5.97 -2.16
C MET A 110 7.70 6.65 -2.58
N LYS A 111 8.74 6.61 -1.74
CA LYS A 111 10.07 7.15 -2.09
C LYS A 111 10.69 6.44 -3.30
N LYS A 112 10.54 5.12 -3.41
CA LYS A 112 10.98 4.35 -4.59
C LYS A 112 10.22 4.75 -5.85
N MET A 113 8.92 4.99 -5.74
CA MET A 113 8.08 5.41 -6.88
C MET A 113 8.32 6.87 -7.29
N SER A 114 8.54 7.77 -6.32
CA SER A 114 8.71 9.21 -6.54
C SER A 114 10.15 9.63 -6.87
N GLY A 115 11.13 8.73 -6.71
CA GLY A 115 12.51 8.98 -7.09
C GLY A 115 12.66 9.22 -8.60
N LYS A 116 13.64 10.05 -9.00
CA LYS A 116 13.99 10.25 -10.43
C LYS A 116 14.21 8.88 -11.09
N GLY A 117 13.28 8.48 -11.95
CA GLY A 117 13.34 7.20 -12.68
C GLY A 117 12.61 6.02 -12.02
N GLY A 118 11.92 6.17 -10.88
CA GLY A 118 11.18 5.08 -10.23
C GLY A 118 10.14 4.42 -11.13
N MET A 119 9.28 5.23 -11.78
CA MET A 119 8.30 4.76 -12.76
C MET A 119 8.98 4.16 -14.01
N LYS A 120 10.08 4.77 -14.48
CA LYS A 120 10.82 4.30 -15.67
C LYS A 120 11.53 2.96 -15.43
N ASN A 121 12.08 2.75 -14.23
CA ASN A 121 12.75 1.53 -13.82
C ASN A 121 11.74 0.40 -13.54
N MET A 122 10.58 0.73 -12.95
CA MET A 122 9.48 -0.22 -12.79
C MET A 122 8.93 -0.65 -14.16
N MET A 123 8.72 0.29 -15.08
CA MET A 123 8.27 0.01 -16.44
C MET A 123 9.32 -0.78 -17.24
N ARG A 124 10.63 -0.55 -17.00
CA ARG A 124 11.72 -1.34 -17.59
C ARG A 124 11.77 -2.77 -17.03
N GLY A 125 11.58 -2.96 -15.73
CA GLY A 125 11.47 -4.28 -15.10
C GLY A 125 10.26 -5.05 -15.60
N MET A 126 9.12 -4.38 -15.75
CA MET A 126 7.89 -4.97 -16.29
C MET A 126 8.02 -5.29 -17.79
N LYS A 127 8.70 -4.44 -18.57
CA LYS A 127 9.06 -4.74 -19.97
C LYS A 127 10.05 -5.90 -20.08
N GLY A 128 10.97 -6.08 -19.13
CA GLY A 128 11.86 -7.25 -19.09
C GLY A 128 11.10 -8.55 -18.78
N MET A 129 10.06 -8.48 -17.95
CA MET A 129 9.23 -9.63 -17.59
C MET A 129 8.18 -9.97 -18.67
N MET A 130 7.63 -8.96 -19.34
CA MET A 130 6.63 -9.13 -20.41
C MET A 130 7.26 -9.29 -21.80
N GLY A 131 8.52 -8.87 -21.97
CA GLY A 131 9.32 -9.04 -23.19
C GLY A 131 10.17 -10.30 -23.23
N GLY A 132 10.14 -11.13 -22.17
CA GLY A 132 10.80 -12.44 -22.12
C GLY A 132 9.88 -13.63 -22.41
N GLY A 133 8.61 -13.38 -22.77
CA GLY A 133 7.58 -14.42 -22.95
C GLY A 133 6.82 -14.33 -24.27
N GLY A 134 7.38 -13.67 -25.29
CA GLY A 134 6.82 -13.72 -26.64
C GLY A 134 7.19 -15.05 -27.30
N PHE A 135 6.22 -15.97 -27.36
CA PHE A 135 6.00 -16.96 -28.43
C PHE A 135 7.26 -17.56 -29.11
N PRO A 136 7.52 -18.89 -29.04
CA PRO A 136 8.25 -19.56 -30.10
C PRO A 136 7.40 -19.53 -31.38
N GLY A 137 7.47 -18.40 -32.09
CA GLY A 137 7.01 -18.29 -33.45
C GLY A 137 7.80 -19.28 -34.29
N GLY A 138 7.07 -20.18 -34.94
CA GLY A 138 7.61 -21.16 -35.87
C GLY A 138 8.50 -20.51 -36.92
N GLY A 139 9.65 -21.12 -37.15
CA GLY A 139 10.65 -20.63 -38.08
C GLY A 139 11.97 -21.36 -37.88
N GLY A 140 11.99 -22.66 -38.16
CA GLY A 140 13.20 -23.48 -38.09
C GLY A 140 13.02 -24.71 -38.97
N GLY A 141 13.68 -24.69 -40.12
CA GLY A 141 13.43 -25.55 -41.26
C GLY A 141 13.58 -27.04 -40.98
N MET A 142 12.63 -27.79 -41.53
CA MET A 142 12.73 -29.23 -41.75
C MET A 142 13.79 -29.49 -42.83
N PRO A 143 14.80 -30.34 -42.58
CA PRO A 143 15.79 -30.67 -43.61
C PRO A 143 15.14 -31.57 -44.69
N PRO A 144 15.56 -31.47 -45.96
CA PRO A 144 14.96 -32.27 -47.02
C PRO A 144 15.34 -33.74 -46.85
N PHE A 145 14.34 -34.61 -46.89
CA PHE A 145 14.52 -36.05 -47.06
C PHE A 145 15.17 -36.32 -48.42
N LYS A 146 16.23 -37.11 -48.42
CA LYS A 146 16.85 -37.66 -49.63
C LYS A 146 16.47 -39.14 -49.71
N MET A 147 15.94 -39.56 -50.87
CA MET A 147 15.76 -40.96 -51.25
C MET A 147 17.10 -41.65 -51.47
#